data_AF-T1ACT1-F1
#
_entry.id   AF-T1ACT1-F1
#
_cell.length_a   1.000
_cell.length_b   1.000
_cell.length_c   1.000
_cell.angle_alpha   90.00
_cell.angle_beta   90.00
_cell.angle_gamma   90.00
#
_symmetry.space_group_name_H-M   'P 1'
#
loop_
_entity.id
_entity.type
_entity.pdbx_description
1 polymer ?
#
loop_
_entity_poly.entity_id
_entity_poly.type
_entity_poly.pdbx_seq_one_letter_code
_entity_poly.pdbx_strand_id
1 'polypeptide(L)'
;TLRAASAAATGWPYIAPTKHIQEKDGIDTFAKHIDLCLRDLSGTPEEFRGTPAEIVEADCRRSPFGSESFDFAFTSPPYLNNYDYGDRTRLESYFTQFVKTWSDITEKVRDHLIVSATTQISRTDYETRDILSDDLKQAEPKLAKELQGKVDLLSQRRLVKGGKKSYDIMVGQYFNDMTLSIADTFRLLKPRSKHVLILGDSAPVRHST
;
A
#
# COMPACT_ATOMS: atom_id res chain seq x y z
N THR A 1 2.05 8.85 16.21
CA THR A 1 0.81 8.13 15.83
C THR A 1 -0.05 7.94 17.07
N LEU A 2 -1.37 7.74 16.91
CA LEU A 2 -2.31 7.57 18.02
C LEU A 2 -2.09 6.26 18.78
N ARG A 3 -1.34 5.33 18.19
CA ARG A 3 -0.91 4.09 18.84
C ARG A 3 -0.16 4.32 20.16
N ALA A 4 0.52 5.46 20.31
CA ALA A 4 1.20 5.83 21.55
C ALA A 4 0.24 6.12 22.73
N ALA A 5 -1.06 6.27 22.46
CA ALA A 5 -2.10 6.44 23.47
C ALA A 5 -2.75 5.11 23.89
N SER A 6 -2.58 4.03 23.13
CA SER A 6 -3.24 2.74 23.37
C SER A 6 -2.52 1.91 24.44
N ALA A 7 -3.28 1.18 25.28
CA ALA A 7 -2.72 0.24 26.26
C ALA A 7 -1.93 -0.91 25.62
N ALA A 8 -2.22 -1.26 24.37
CA ALA A 8 -1.50 -2.30 23.66
C ALA A 8 -0.16 -1.74 23.18
N ALA A 9 0.96 -2.34 23.59
CA ALA A 9 2.26 -1.95 23.09
C ALA A 9 2.34 -2.19 21.58
N THR A 10 2.61 -1.13 20.84
CA THR A 10 2.83 -1.24 19.40
C THR A 10 4.32 -1.09 19.12
N GLY A 11 4.97 -2.16 18.67
CA GLY A 11 6.24 -2.04 17.97
C GLY A 11 6.00 -1.55 16.54
N TRP A 12 6.97 -0.82 15.98
CA TRP A 12 6.98 -0.58 14.54
C TRP A 12 7.84 -1.68 13.90
N PRO A 13 7.33 -2.53 12.98
CA PRO A 13 6.02 -2.51 12.35
C PRO A 13 5.00 -3.50 12.95
N TYR A 14 5.19 -4.11 14.13
CA TYR A 14 4.26 -5.14 14.66
C TYR A 14 3.62 -4.74 15.99
N ILE A 15 2.30 -4.93 16.11
CA ILE A 15 1.63 -4.83 17.40
C ILE A 15 2.13 -5.99 18.28
N ALA A 16 2.54 -5.70 19.51
CA ALA A 16 2.94 -6.69 20.50
C ALA A 16 1.79 -6.85 21.51
N PRO A 17 0.73 -7.61 21.19
CA PRO A 17 -0.52 -7.64 21.95
C PRO A 17 -0.35 -8.12 23.40
N THR A 18 0.74 -8.80 23.71
CA THR A 18 1.07 -9.31 25.05
C THR A 18 1.82 -8.30 25.92
N LYS A 19 2.28 -7.18 25.35
CA LYS A 19 3.00 -6.14 26.09
C LYS A 19 2.05 -4.96 26.26
N HIS A 20 1.92 -4.49 27.49
CA HIS A 20 1.07 -3.35 27.82
C HIS A 20 1.93 -2.11 28.07
N ILE A 21 1.47 -0.96 27.61
CA ILE A 21 2.01 0.36 27.94
C ILE A 21 0.95 1.18 28.66
N GLN A 22 1.37 2.20 29.40
CA GLN A 22 0.44 3.12 30.02
C GLN A 22 -0.31 3.90 28.95
N GLU A 23 -1.64 3.90 29.04
CA GLU A 23 -2.51 4.71 28.19
C GLU A 23 -2.22 6.19 28.37
N LYS A 24 -2.41 6.94 27.30
CA LYS A 24 -2.29 8.40 27.31
C LYS A 24 -3.57 8.99 26.76
N ASP A 25 -3.79 10.26 27.04
CA ASP A 25 -4.90 10.98 26.42
C ASP A 25 -4.75 10.99 24.89
N GLY A 26 -5.83 10.60 24.20
CA GLY A 26 -5.85 10.48 22.75
C GLY A 26 -5.80 11.83 22.04
N ILE A 27 -6.47 12.85 22.60
CA ILE A 27 -6.50 14.21 22.03
C ILE A 27 -5.12 14.84 22.15
N ASP A 28 -4.48 14.75 23.31
CA ASP A 28 -3.12 15.24 23.53
C ASP A 28 -2.12 14.53 22.62
N THR A 29 -2.27 13.21 22.44
CA THR A 29 -1.40 12.42 21.56
C THR A 29 -1.59 12.79 20.10
N PHE A 30 -2.83 13.04 19.67
CA PHE A 30 -3.14 13.54 18.34
C PHE A 30 -2.55 14.94 18.11
N ALA A 31 -2.77 15.88 19.04
CA ALA A 31 -2.23 17.23 18.98
C ALA A 31 -0.70 17.24 18.85
N LYS A 32 -0.01 16.44 19.67
CA LYS A 32 1.46 16.26 19.57
C LYS A 32 1.90 15.72 18.21
N HIS A 33 1.09 14.88 17.56
CA HIS A 33 1.40 14.37 16.24
C HIS A 33 1.22 15.45 15.15
N ILE A 34 0.16 16.26 15.25
CA ILE A 34 -0.05 17.40 14.35
C ILE A 34 1.07 18.44 14.52
N ASP A 35 1.49 18.72 15.76
CA ASP A 35 2.63 19.62 16.02
C ASP A 35 3.92 19.14 15.36
N LEU A 36 4.16 17.82 15.30
CA LEU A 36 5.30 17.25 14.58
C LEU A 36 5.20 17.58 13.09
N CYS A 37 4.05 17.33 12.47
CA CYS A 37 3.83 17.64 11.06
C CYS A 37 3.98 19.14 10.76
N LEU A 38 3.47 20.02 11.63
CA LEU A 38 3.61 21.47 11.48
C LEU A 38 5.06 21.94 11.60
N ARG A 39 5.87 21.32 12.47
CA ARG A 39 7.31 21.61 12.58
C ARG A 39 8.08 21.15 11.35
N ASP A 40 7.72 20.01 10.79
CA ASP A 40 8.33 19.54 9.54
C ASP A 40 8.03 20.52 8.40
N LEU A 41 6.78 20.99 8.30
CA LEU A 41 6.38 22.00 7.32
C LEU A 41 7.09 23.35 7.55
N SER A 42 7.26 23.80 8.79
CA SER A 42 7.95 25.06 9.08
C SER A 42 9.45 25.02 8.75
N GLY A 43 10.04 23.83 8.74
CA GLY A 43 11.40 23.57 8.26
C GLY A 43 11.58 23.69 6.74
N THR A 44 10.50 23.85 5.97
CA THR A 44 10.57 24.06 4.52
C THR A 44 11.29 25.38 4.21
N PRO A 45 12.32 25.38 3.33
CA PRO A 45 13.02 26.61 2.93
C PRO A 45 12.06 27.66 2.34
N GLU A 46 12.31 28.93 2.63
CA GLU A 46 11.39 30.03 2.32
C GLU A 46 11.09 30.15 0.82
N GLU A 47 12.09 29.88 -0.03
CA GLU A 47 11.98 29.88 -1.48
C GLU A 47 11.00 28.84 -2.03
N PHE A 48 10.72 27.76 -1.28
CA PHE A 48 9.80 26.69 -1.71
C PHE A 48 8.40 26.81 -1.12
N ARG A 49 8.19 27.62 -0.07
CA ARG A 49 6.90 27.72 0.64
C ARG A 49 5.75 28.21 -0.23
N GLY A 50 6.03 28.96 -1.29
CA GLY A 50 5.05 29.47 -2.25
C GLY A 50 4.77 28.54 -3.43
N THR A 51 5.39 27.36 -3.49
CA THR A 51 5.20 26.41 -4.59
C THR A 51 3.76 25.89 -4.57
N PRO A 52 2.97 26.07 -5.65
CA PRO A 52 1.63 25.50 -5.70
C PRO A 52 1.69 23.97 -5.61
N ALA A 53 0.88 23.41 -4.71
CA ALA A 53 0.76 21.98 -4.53
C ALA A 53 -0.73 21.61 -4.53
N GLU A 54 -1.07 20.58 -5.30
CA GLU A 54 -2.43 20.04 -5.36
C GLU A 54 -2.39 18.58 -4.88
N ILE A 55 -3.32 18.23 -4.00
CA ILE A 55 -3.53 16.86 -3.53
C ILE A 55 -4.84 16.39 -4.13
N VAL A 56 -4.77 15.35 -4.95
CA VAL A 56 -5.94 14.78 -5.65
C VAL A 56 -6.15 13.36 -5.14
N GLU A 57 -7.36 13.08 -4.66
CA GLU A 57 -7.80 11.72 -4.37
C GLU A 57 -8.17 11.03 -5.70
N ALA A 58 -7.31 10.11 -6.14
CA ALA A 58 -7.46 9.41 -7.42
C ALA A 58 -6.86 8.01 -7.37
N ASP A 59 -7.35 7.13 -8.25
CA ASP A 59 -6.78 5.79 -8.45
C ASP A 59 -5.66 5.85 -9.49
N CYS A 60 -4.43 5.53 -9.06
CA CYS A 60 -3.26 5.55 -9.94
C CYS A 60 -3.32 4.51 -11.07
N ARG A 61 -4.22 3.52 -11.02
CA ARG A 61 -4.47 2.57 -12.11
C ARG A 61 -5.20 3.25 -13.28
N ARG A 62 -5.86 4.37 -13.02
CA ARG A 62 -6.55 5.21 -14.02
C ARG A 62 -6.74 6.64 -13.48
N SER A 63 -5.72 7.47 -13.62
CA SER A 63 -5.76 8.85 -13.11
C SER A 63 -6.64 9.76 -13.98
N PRO A 64 -7.26 10.81 -13.38
CA PRO A 64 -8.19 11.69 -14.08
C PRO A 64 -7.52 12.73 -14.99
N PHE A 65 -6.19 12.71 -15.11
CA PHE A 65 -5.42 13.70 -15.87
C PHE A 65 -5.28 13.34 -17.36
N GLY A 66 -5.08 14.36 -18.18
CA GLY A 66 -4.78 14.20 -19.60
C GLY A 66 -3.43 13.52 -19.85
N SER A 67 -3.25 12.98 -21.06
CA SER A 67 -1.94 12.46 -21.47
C SER A 67 -0.90 13.57 -21.54
N GLU A 68 0.38 13.22 -21.40
CA GLU A 68 1.52 14.16 -21.56
C GLU A 68 1.41 15.44 -20.72
N SER A 69 0.82 15.34 -19.53
CA SER A 69 0.56 16.48 -18.64
C SER A 69 1.68 16.75 -17.64
N PHE A 70 2.58 15.79 -17.41
CA PHE A 70 3.62 15.87 -16.38
C PHE A 70 5.03 15.69 -16.95
N ASP A 71 6.00 16.43 -16.41
CA ASP A 71 7.42 16.39 -16.80
C ASP A 71 8.25 15.37 -16.00
N PHE A 72 7.71 14.90 -14.87
CA PHE A 72 8.40 14.00 -13.95
C PHE A 72 7.40 13.22 -13.08
N ALA A 73 7.71 11.96 -12.82
CA ALA A 73 7.01 11.14 -11.84
C ALA A 73 8.02 10.50 -10.89
N PHE A 74 7.71 10.52 -9.60
CA PHE A 74 8.53 9.93 -8.56
C PHE A 74 7.65 9.33 -7.48
N THR A 75 7.86 8.06 -7.15
CA THR A 75 7.04 7.37 -6.15
C THR A 75 7.76 6.14 -5.58
N SER A 76 7.21 5.61 -4.49
CA SER A 76 7.50 4.28 -3.97
C SER A 76 6.21 3.47 -4.01
N PRO A 77 6.14 2.34 -4.74
CA PRO A 77 4.92 1.54 -4.78
C PRO A 77 4.65 0.89 -3.43
N PRO A 78 3.38 0.51 -3.14
CA PRO A 78 3.08 -0.28 -1.96
C PRO A 78 3.80 -1.62 -2.06
N TYR A 79 4.73 -1.89 -1.13
CA TYR A 79 5.57 -3.07 -1.24
C TYR A 79 4.76 -4.37 -1.06
N LEU A 80 5.12 -5.41 -1.82
CA LEU A 80 4.51 -6.73 -1.75
C LEU A 80 4.98 -7.52 -0.50
N ASN A 81 4.77 -6.94 0.68
CA ASN A 81 5.25 -7.42 1.98
C ASN A 81 4.09 -7.80 2.92
N ASN A 82 2.85 -7.83 2.43
CA ASN A 82 1.66 -8.12 3.20
C ASN A 82 1.37 -7.10 4.32
N TYR A 83 1.70 -5.83 4.05
CA TYR A 83 1.42 -4.70 4.94
C TYR A 83 0.05 -4.10 4.62
N ASP A 84 -0.91 -4.30 5.53
CA ASP A 84 -2.27 -3.75 5.41
C ASP A 84 -2.33 -2.32 5.93
N TYR A 85 -2.20 -1.34 5.03
CA TYR A 85 -2.24 0.08 5.37
C TYR A 85 -3.55 0.49 6.06
N GLY A 86 -4.70 -0.08 5.66
CA GLY A 86 -6.00 0.23 6.25
C GLY A 86 -6.12 -0.24 7.70
N ASP A 87 -5.63 -1.45 8.01
CA ASP A 87 -5.53 -1.90 9.40
C ASP A 87 -4.50 -1.09 10.19
N ARG A 88 -3.44 -0.59 9.53
CA ARG A 88 -2.38 0.15 10.22
C ARG A 88 -2.84 1.50 10.74
N THR A 89 -3.65 2.21 9.99
CA THR A 89 -4.22 3.50 10.39
C THR A 89 -5.57 3.36 11.10
N ARG A 90 -6.01 2.13 11.39
CA ARG A 90 -7.33 1.86 11.95
C ARG A 90 -7.65 2.66 13.20
N LEU A 91 -6.69 2.81 14.13
CA LEU A 91 -6.92 3.56 15.36
C LEU A 91 -7.16 5.03 15.07
N GLU A 92 -6.34 5.63 14.21
CA GLU A 92 -6.48 6.99 13.72
C GLU A 92 -7.82 7.18 12.97
N SER A 93 -8.20 6.22 12.12
CA SER A 93 -9.43 6.26 11.35
C SER A 93 -10.70 6.14 12.22
N TYR A 94 -10.67 5.34 13.30
CA TYR A 94 -11.77 5.30 14.28
C TYR A 94 -11.83 6.58 15.10
N PHE A 95 -10.68 7.06 15.57
CA PHE A 95 -10.59 8.28 16.38
C PHE A 95 -11.17 9.49 15.65
N THR A 96 -10.86 9.62 14.36
CA THR A 96 -11.37 10.69 13.48
C THR A 96 -12.78 10.43 12.95
N GLN A 97 -13.41 9.30 13.29
CA GLN A 97 -14.71 8.86 12.78
C GLN A 97 -14.77 8.65 11.25
N PHE A 98 -13.62 8.57 10.58
CA PHE A 98 -13.54 8.25 9.15
C PHE A 98 -14.09 6.86 8.85
N VAL A 99 -13.77 5.89 9.71
CA VAL A 99 -14.36 4.54 9.71
C VAL A 99 -15.08 4.29 11.03
N LYS A 100 -16.19 3.55 10.99
CA LYS A 100 -16.95 3.15 12.19
C LYS A 100 -16.99 1.64 12.41
N THR A 101 -16.76 0.86 11.36
CA THR A 101 -16.75 -0.59 11.43
C THR A 101 -15.49 -1.16 10.80
N TRP A 102 -15.30 -2.49 10.87
CA TRP A 102 -14.25 -3.15 10.11
C TRP A 102 -14.56 -3.17 8.60
N SER A 103 -15.85 -3.28 8.22
CA SER A 103 -16.29 -3.24 6.83
C SER A 103 -15.94 -1.89 6.19
N ASP A 104 -16.13 -0.80 6.93
CA ASP A 104 -15.74 0.54 6.49
C ASP A 104 -14.26 0.62 6.08
N ILE A 105 -13.35 -0.11 6.74
CA ILE A 105 -11.92 -0.11 6.37
C ILE A 105 -11.73 -0.78 5.01
N THR A 106 -12.50 -1.84 4.75
CA THR A 106 -12.45 -2.51 3.45
C THR A 106 -13.00 -1.58 2.36
N GLU A 107 -14.25 -1.15 2.53
CA GLU A 107 -15.01 -0.38 1.54
C GLU A 107 -14.41 1.00 1.26
N LYS A 108 -13.88 1.70 2.27
CA LYS A 108 -13.35 3.07 2.12
C LYS A 108 -11.84 3.13 1.91
N VAL A 109 -11.11 2.03 2.11
CA VAL A 109 -9.64 2.03 2.01
C VAL A 109 -9.16 0.85 1.18
N ARG A 110 -9.32 -0.40 1.65
CA ARG A 110 -8.67 -1.57 1.03
C ARG A 110 -9.01 -1.75 -0.44
N ASP A 111 -10.28 -1.52 -0.79
CA ASP A 111 -10.80 -1.73 -2.14
C ASP A 111 -10.26 -0.68 -3.15
N HIS A 112 -9.76 0.44 -2.65
CA HIS A 112 -9.19 1.53 -3.45
C HIS A 112 -7.66 1.48 -3.55
N LEU A 113 -7.00 0.57 -2.83
CA LEU A 113 -5.55 0.43 -2.85
C LEU A 113 -5.11 -0.64 -3.87
N ILE A 114 -3.88 -0.49 -4.38
CA ILE A 114 -3.17 -1.60 -5.03
C ILE A 114 -3.13 -2.78 -4.06
N VAL A 115 -3.37 -3.99 -4.56
CA VAL A 115 -3.33 -5.22 -3.76
C VAL A 115 -1.89 -5.50 -3.33
N SER A 116 -1.59 -5.35 -2.04
CA SER A 116 -0.28 -5.63 -1.44
C SER A 116 -0.37 -6.44 -0.14
N ALA A 117 -1.57 -6.75 0.33
CA ALA A 117 -1.87 -7.53 1.52
C ALA A 117 -3.04 -8.51 1.33
N THR A 118 -2.92 -9.69 1.94
CA THR A 118 -3.94 -10.75 1.84
C THR A 118 -5.27 -10.40 2.51
N THR A 119 -5.30 -9.36 3.35
CA THR A 119 -6.54 -8.84 3.95
C THR A 119 -7.39 -8.05 2.97
N GLN A 120 -6.84 -7.66 1.82
CA GLN A 120 -7.57 -7.04 0.70
C GLN A 120 -8.25 -8.08 -0.20
N ILE A 121 -8.08 -9.39 0.09
CA ILE A 121 -8.45 -10.46 -0.83
C ILE A 121 -9.60 -11.28 -0.26
N SER A 122 -10.73 -11.26 -0.96
CA SER A 122 -11.74 -12.30 -0.88
C SER A 122 -11.40 -13.39 -1.90
N ARG A 123 -10.95 -14.56 -1.44
CA ARG A 123 -10.47 -15.63 -2.34
C ARG A 123 -11.55 -16.14 -3.30
N THR A 124 -12.82 -16.07 -2.92
CA THR A 124 -13.95 -16.53 -3.75
C THR A 124 -14.08 -15.74 -5.04
N ASP A 125 -13.47 -14.57 -5.11
CA ASP A 125 -13.62 -13.62 -6.20
C ASP A 125 -12.59 -13.88 -7.32
N TYR A 126 -11.66 -14.83 -7.11
CA TYR A 126 -10.53 -15.05 -8.01
C TYR A 126 -10.37 -16.53 -8.39
N GLU A 127 -10.11 -16.76 -9.68
CA GLU A 127 -9.60 -18.02 -10.21
C GLU A 127 -8.08 -17.93 -10.34
N THR A 128 -7.35 -18.83 -9.67
CA THR A 128 -5.89 -18.78 -9.63
C THR A 128 -5.22 -19.40 -10.87
N ARG A 129 -5.94 -20.22 -11.64
CA ARG A 129 -5.38 -20.91 -12.82
C ARG A 129 -4.93 -19.97 -13.94
N ASP A 130 -5.57 -18.82 -14.06
CA ASP A 130 -5.20 -17.78 -15.02
C ASP A 130 -5.49 -16.40 -14.42
N ILE A 131 -4.67 -16.01 -13.44
CA ILE A 131 -4.93 -14.82 -12.62
C ILE A 131 -4.35 -13.53 -13.23
N LEU A 132 -3.42 -13.67 -14.17
CA LEU A 132 -2.71 -12.52 -14.73
C LEU A 132 -3.54 -11.86 -15.83
N SER A 133 -3.64 -10.54 -15.74
CA SER A 133 -4.36 -9.69 -16.67
C SER A 133 -3.80 -9.77 -18.09
N ASP A 134 -4.67 -9.53 -19.07
CA ASP A 134 -4.26 -9.44 -20.47
C ASP A 134 -3.29 -8.28 -20.71
N ASP A 135 -3.46 -7.16 -19.99
CA ASP A 135 -2.52 -6.02 -20.05
C ASP A 135 -1.10 -6.45 -19.67
N LEU A 136 -0.93 -7.21 -18.58
CA LEU A 136 0.37 -7.73 -18.16
C LEU A 136 0.92 -8.76 -19.16
N LYS A 137 0.06 -9.67 -19.65
CA LYS A 137 0.45 -10.68 -20.64
C LYS A 137 0.91 -10.04 -21.95
N GLN A 138 0.28 -8.95 -22.38
CA GLN A 138 0.63 -8.20 -23.59
C GLN A 138 1.90 -7.37 -23.39
N ALA A 139 2.03 -6.69 -22.24
CA ALA A 139 3.19 -5.87 -21.95
C ALA A 139 4.47 -6.71 -21.78
N GLU A 140 4.42 -7.79 -20.98
CA GLU A 140 5.58 -8.60 -20.64
C GLU A 140 5.24 -10.11 -20.55
N PRO A 141 5.07 -10.82 -21.68
CA PRO A 141 4.59 -12.20 -21.70
C PRO A 141 5.52 -13.20 -20.98
N LYS A 142 6.83 -12.96 -21.01
CA LYS A 142 7.80 -13.81 -20.30
C LYS A 142 7.64 -13.70 -18.78
N LEU A 143 7.51 -12.47 -18.29
CA LEU A 143 7.28 -12.21 -16.87
C LEU A 143 5.92 -12.76 -16.43
N ALA A 144 4.87 -12.57 -17.23
CA ALA A 144 3.56 -13.13 -16.95
C ALA A 144 3.61 -14.66 -16.79
N LYS A 145 4.28 -15.37 -17.72
CA LYS A 145 4.45 -16.82 -17.60
C LYS A 145 5.21 -17.23 -16.34
N GLU A 146 6.28 -16.50 -15.99
CA GLU A 146 7.05 -16.76 -14.76
C GLU A 146 6.20 -16.54 -13.50
N LEU A 147 5.45 -15.43 -13.46
CA LEU A 147 4.57 -15.07 -12.35
C LEU A 147 3.46 -16.10 -12.17
N GLN A 148 2.82 -16.57 -13.26
CA GLN A 148 1.81 -17.62 -13.16
C GLN A 148 2.39 -18.90 -12.54
N GLY A 149 3.60 -19.31 -12.95
CA GLY A 149 4.28 -20.45 -12.32
C GLY A 149 4.56 -20.25 -10.82
N LYS A 150 4.88 -19.00 -10.40
CA LYS A 150 5.03 -18.64 -8.97
C LYS A 150 3.69 -18.68 -8.23
N VAL A 151 2.60 -18.20 -8.85
CA VAL A 151 1.24 -18.27 -8.29
C VAL A 151 0.82 -19.71 -8.08
N ASP A 152 1.08 -20.61 -9.03
CA ASP A 152 0.76 -22.03 -8.93
C ASP A 152 1.51 -22.68 -7.75
N LEU A 153 2.81 -22.39 -7.63
CA LEU A 153 3.63 -22.86 -6.51
C LEU A 153 3.11 -22.34 -5.16
N LEU A 154 2.72 -21.07 -5.09
CA LEU A 154 2.14 -20.48 -3.88
C LEU A 154 0.79 -21.10 -3.53
N SER A 155 -0.03 -21.40 -4.53
CA SER A 155 -1.34 -22.04 -4.36
C SER A 155 -1.19 -23.43 -3.73
N GLN A 156 -0.19 -24.21 -4.17
CA GLN A 156 0.14 -25.51 -3.58
C GLN A 156 0.67 -25.35 -2.15
N ARG A 157 1.63 -24.44 -1.93
CA ARG A 157 2.23 -24.20 -0.60
C ARG A 157 1.22 -23.70 0.43
N ARG A 158 0.22 -22.93 0.00
CA ARG A 158 -0.85 -22.43 0.87
C ARG A 158 -1.58 -23.56 1.59
N LEU A 159 -1.78 -24.70 0.94
CA LEU A 159 -2.53 -25.83 1.51
C LEU A 159 -1.84 -26.47 2.72
N VAL A 160 -0.50 -26.35 2.79
CA VAL A 160 0.33 -26.93 3.86
C VAL A 160 0.78 -25.91 4.90
N LYS A 161 0.45 -24.62 4.75
CA LYS A 161 0.81 -23.55 5.70
C LYS A 161 -0.36 -23.19 6.61
N GLY A 162 -0.05 -22.96 7.89
CA GLY A 162 -1.01 -22.43 8.86
C GLY A 162 -1.62 -21.10 8.40
N GLY A 163 -2.92 -20.94 8.61
CA GLY A 163 -3.68 -19.74 8.22
C GLY A 163 -4.08 -19.66 6.74
N LYS A 164 -3.53 -20.51 5.85
CA LYS A 164 -3.92 -20.63 4.43
C LYS A 164 -4.10 -19.26 3.74
N LYS A 165 -3.17 -18.33 3.98
CA LYS A 165 -3.22 -16.97 3.43
C LYS A 165 -3.12 -16.99 1.90
N SER A 166 -3.85 -16.09 1.25
CA SER A 166 -3.95 -16.00 -0.22
C SER A 166 -2.80 -15.23 -0.87
N TYR A 167 -1.57 -15.64 -0.56
CA TYR A 167 -0.35 -15.05 -1.16
C TYR A 167 -0.23 -15.28 -2.65
N ASP A 168 -0.76 -16.41 -3.14
CA ASP A 168 -0.93 -16.71 -4.55
C ASP A 168 -1.71 -15.59 -5.27
N ILE A 169 -2.89 -15.23 -4.74
CA ILE A 169 -3.74 -14.18 -5.32
C ILE A 169 -3.09 -12.81 -5.15
N MET A 170 -2.50 -12.54 -3.98
CA MET A 170 -1.84 -11.26 -3.68
C MET A 170 -0.73 -10.95 -4.69
N VAL A 171 0.10 -11.94 -5.02
CA VAL A 171 1.16 -11.79 -6.01
C VAL A 171 0.55 -11.49 -7.39
N GLY A 172 -0.42 -12.28 -7.84
CA GLY A 172 -1.04 -12.07 -9.16
C GLY A 172 -1.67 -10.68 -9.31
N GLN A 173 -2.51 -10.30 -8.34
CA GLN A 173 -3.22 -9.01 -8.39
C GLN A 173 -2.30 -7.81 -8.20
N TYR A 174 -1.25 -7.91 -7.38
CA TYR A 174 -0.25 -6.86 -7.27
C TYR A 174 0.36 -6.49 -8.62
N PHE A 175 0.78 -7.49 -9.41
CA PHE A 175 1.38 -7.24 -10.71
C PHE A 175 0.36 -6.75 -11.74
N ASN A 176 -0.90 -7.17 -11.64
CA ASN A 176 -1.98 -6.60 -12.47
C ASN A 176 -2.16 -5.10 -12.18
N ASP A 177 -2.34 -4.74 -10.91
CA ASP A 177 -2.52 -3.34 -10.49
C ASP A 177 -1.30 -2.47 -10.83
N MET A 178 -0.10 -2.97 -10.57
CA MET A 178 1.14 -2.25 -10.90
C MET A 178 1.31 -2.05 -12.42
N THR A 179 0.87 -3.00 -13.24
CA THR A 179 0.89 -2.85 -14.71
C THR A 179 0.02 -1.67 -15.13
N LEU A 180 -1.21 -1.58 -14.61
CA LEU A 180 -2.12 -0.48 -14.89
C LEU A 180 -1.55 0.85 -14.38
N SER A 181 -0.98 0.87 -13.16
CA SER A 181 -0.38 2.07 -12.57
C SER A 181 0.81 2.60 -13.39
N ILE A 182 1.69 1.72 -13.84
CA ILE A 182 2.84 2.09 -14.67
C ILE A 182 2.38 2.54 -16.06
N ALA A 183 1.41 1.87 -16.66
CA ALA A 183 0.86 2.24 -17.96
C ALA A 183 0.17 3.61 -17.91
N ASP A 184 -0.60 3.89 -16.85
CA ASP A 184 -1.23 5.18 -16.64
C ASP A 184 -0.17 6.28 -16.42
N THR A 185 0.84 6.03 -15.59
CA THR A 185 1.95 6.96 -15.40
C THR A 185 2.69 7.24 -16.71
N PHE A 186 2.92 6.22 -17.55
CA PHE A 186 3.54 6.39 -18.86
C PHE A 186 2.70 7.30 -19.77
N ARG A 187 1.38 7.11 -19.81
CA ARG A 187 0.44 7.96 -20.55
C ARG A 187 0.49 9.42 -20.09
N LEU A 188 0.61 9.64 -18.77
CA LEU A 188 0.61 10.96 -18.15
C LEU A 188 1.89 11.76 -18.41
N LEU A 189 3.02 11.08 -18.62
CA LEU A 189 4.32 11.73 -18.78
C LEU A 189 4.53 12.23 -20.22
N LYS A 190 5.08 13.45 -20.35
CA LYS A 190 5.51 13.97 -21.66
C LYS A 190 6.62 13.09 -22.24
N PRO A 191 6.77 13.04 -23.58
CA PRO A 191 7.87 12.33 -24.21
C PRO A 191 9.23 12.74 -23.61
N ARG A 192 10.10 11.74 -23.37
CA ARG A 192 11.45 11.92 -22.79
C ARG A 192 11.49 12.35 -21.30
N SER A 193 10.36 12.37 -20.62
CA SER A 193 10.29 12.56 -19.17
C SER A 193 10.80 11.33 -18.41
N LYS A 194 11.03 11.49 -17.09
CA LYS A 194 11.51 10.40 -16.23
C LYS A 194 10.43 9.95 -15.25
N HIS A 195 10.31 8.64 -15.09
CA HIS A 195 9.62 7.99 -13.98
C HIS A 195 10.65 7.32 -13.09
N VAL A 196 10.69 7.70 -11.81
CA VAL A 196 11.60 7.15 -10.81
C VAL A 196 10.81 6.39 -9.75
N LEU A 197 11.07 5.08 -9.66
CA LEU A 197 10.48 4.19 -8.67
C LEU A 197 11.51 3.84 -7.60
N ILE A 198 11.24 4.21 -6.34
CA ILE A 198 12.06 3.79 -5.20
C ILE A 198 11.59 2.42 -4.72
N LEU A 199 12.45 1.42 -4.90
CA LEU A 199 12.20 0.05 -4.47
C LEU A 199 13.09 -0.31 -3.29
N GLY A 200 12.47 -0.71 -2.17
CA GLY A 200 13.13 -1.42 -1.08
C GLY A 200 12.95 -2.91 -1.26
N ASP A 201 13.99 -3.70 -0.94
CA ASP A 201 13.85 -5.16 -0.92
C ASP A 201 12.86 -5.55 0.20
N SER A 202 11.83 -6.32 -0.18
CA SER A 202 10.82 -6.84 0.73
C SER A 202 11.30 -8.03 1.58
N ALA A 203 12.55 -8.47 1.42
CA ALA A 203 13.14 -9.51 2.26
C ALA A 203 13.27 -9.04 3.72
N PRO A 204 12.64 -9.73 4.70
CA PRO A 204 13.05 -9.57 6.08
C PRO A 204 14.49 -10.08 6.20
N VAL A 205 15.38 -9.26 6.76
CA VAL A 205 16.72 -9.69 7.17
C VAL A 205 16.52 -10.93 8.06
N ARG A 206 16.75 -12.12 7.51
CA ARG A 206 16.70 -13.35 8.30
C ARG A 206 17.94 -13.32 9.18
N HIS A 207 17.78 -12.98 10.45
CA HIS A 207 18.72 -13.49 11.44
C HIS A 207 18.59 -15.00 11.42
N SER A 208 19.54 -15.66 10.76
CA SER A 208 19.81 -17.08 10.94
C SER A 208 20.17 -17.27 12.42
N THR A 209 19.22 -17.77 13.19
CA THR A 209 19.49 -18.48 14.46
C THR A 209 19.72 -19.94 14.16
#